data_AF-A0A6G2UXV4-F1
#
_entry.id   AF-A0A6G2UXV4-F1
#
_cell.length_a   1.000
_cell.length_b   1.000
_cell.length_c   1.000
_cell.angle_alpha   90.00
_cell.angle_beta   90.00
_cell.angle_gamma   90.00
#
_symmetry.space_group_name_H-M   'P 1'
#
loop_
_entity.id
_entity.type
_entity.pdbx_description
1 polymer ?
#
loop_
_entity_poly.entity_id
_entity_poly.type
_entity_poly.pdbx_seq_one_letter_code
_entity_poly.pdbx_strand_id
1 'polypeptide(L)'
;MLLLWDKGFDANAFLASLTGTGAQCLGRIRANRRTLVLARPGDGSYLSIIGSVPVRIIAAQVTVALDDGTSFAGCYRFATTLTCANQYPATVLASVNHERWEHESA
;
A
#
# COMPACT_ATOMS: atom_id res chain seq x y z
N MET A 1 -2.65 16.48 -1.00
CA MET A 1 -3.77 15.56 -0.72
C MET A 1 -3.26 14.13 -0.79
N LEU A 2 -3.61 13.28 0.19
CA LEU A 2 -3.30 11.84 0.17
C LEU A 2 -4.59 11.07 -0.12
N LEU A 3 -4.62 10.33 -1.22
CA LEU A 3 -5.75 9.46 -1.57
C LEU A 3 -5.47 8.03 -1.08
N LEU A 4 -6.39 7.52 -0.28
CA LEU A 4 -6.41 6.12 0.17
C LEU A 4 -7.37 5.32 -0.70
N TRP A 5 -6.96 4.14 -1.15
CA TRP A 5 -7.84 3.21 -1.83
C TRP A 5 -7.62 1.77 -1.36
N ASP A 6 -8.60 0.92 -1.65
CA ASP A 6 -8.48 -0.53 -1.53
C ASP A 6 -8.50 -1.25 -2.91
N LYS A 7 -8.58 -2.58 -2.92
CA LYS A 7 -8.39 -3.44 -4.08
C LYS A 7 -9.20 -2.96 -5.30
N GLY A 8 -8.51 -2.89 -6.45
CA GLY A 8 -9.11 -2.60 -7.74
C GLY A 8 -8.62 -1.32 -8.41
N PHE A 9 -8.00 -0.42 -7.65
CA PHE A 9 -7.54 0.89 -8.13
C PHE A 9 -6.03 0.95 -8.41
N ASP A 10 -5.44 -0.13 -8.91
CA ASP A 10 -4.00 -0.21 -9.22
C ASP A 10 -3.69 -0.13 -10.73
N ALA A 11 -4.62 0.32 -11.57
CA ALA A 11 -4.38 0.45 -13.00
C ALA A 11 -3.34 1.54 -13.32
N ASN A 12 -2.45 1.29 -14.30
CA ASN A 12 -1.39 2.24 -14.66
C ASN A 12 -1.93 3.63 -15.01
N ALA A 13 -2.97 3.69 -15.85
CA ALA A 13 -3.58 4.94 -16.28
C ALA A 13 -4.20 5.70 -15.10
N PHE A 14 -4.85 5.00 -14.16
CA PHE A 14 -5.40 5.61 -12.97
C PHE A 14 -4.31 6.27 -12.10
N LEU A 15 -3.21 5.55 -11.85
CA LEU A 15 -2.10 6.09 -11.05
C LEU A 15 -1.42 7.28 -11.75
N ALA A 16 -1.26 7.22 -13.07
CA ALA A 16 -0.70 8.32 -13.85
C ALA A 16 -1.60 9.56 -13.78
N SER A 17 -2.91 9.41 -14.00
CA SER A 17 -3.86 10.52 -13.89
C SER A 17 -3.90 11.10 -12.48
N LEU A 18 -3.93 10.25 -11.45
CA LEU A 18 -3.94 10.67 -10.05
C LEU A 18 -2.70 11.50 -9.71
N THR A 19 -1.50 10.99 -10.03
CA THR A 19 -0.25 11.69 -9.74
C THR A 19 -0.06 12.93 -10.61
N GLY A 20 -0.63 12.96 -11.81
CA GLY A 20 -0.70 14.16 -12.66
C GLY A 20 -1.45 15.32 -12.02
N THR A 21 -2.34 15.06 -11.04
CA THR A 21 -2.99 16.12 -10.25
C THR A 21 -2.12 16.68 -9.11
N GLY A 22 -0.94 16.10 -8.87
CA GLY A 22 -0.10 16.39 -7.71
C GLY A 22 -0.55 15.67 -6.43
N ALA A 23 -1.59 14.84 -6.49
CA ALA A 23 -2.01 14.01 -5.37
C ALA A 23 -0.98 12.91 -5.07
N GLN A 24 -0.85 12.61 -3.78
CA GLN A 24 -0.11 11.45 -3.28
C GLN A 24 -1.09 10.30 -3.02
N CYS A 25 -0.61 9.08 -2.95
CA CYS A 25 -1.47 7.94 -2.70
C CYS A 25 -0.86 6.83 -1.86
N LEU A 26 -1.75 6.02 -1.27
CA LEU A 26 -1.44 4.77 -0.58
C LEU A 26 -2.63 3.83 -0.76
N GLY A 27 -2.40 2.64 -1.30
CA GLY A 27 -3.48 1.67 -1.40
C GLY A 27 -3.04 0.27 -1.79
N ARG A 28 -3.95 -0.69 -1.58
CA ARG A 28 -3.68 -2.11 -1.83
C ARG A 28 -3.55 -2.40 -3.31
N ILE A 29 -2.55 -3.20 -3.69
CA ILE A 29 -2.37 -3.70 -5.07
C ILE A 29 -2.73 -5.18 -5.17
N ARG A 30 -3.08 -5.64 -6.38
CA ARG A 30 -3.44 -7.05 -6.58
C ARG A 30 -2.27 -7.97 -6.23
N ALA A 31 -2.55 -9.10 -5.56
CA ALA A 31 -1.52 -10.05 -5.14
C ALA A 31 -0.70 -10.63 -6.31
N ASN A 32 -1.29 -10.78 -7.50
CA ASN A 32 -0.61 -11.26 -8.70
C ASN A 32 0.15 -10.18 -9.49
N ARG A 33 0.06 -8.90 -9.08
CA ARG A 33 0.77 -7.82 -9.76
C ARG A 33 2.27 -7.91 -9.52
N ARG A 34 3.06 -8.17 -10.55
CA ARG A 34 4.53 -8.14 -10.43
C ARG A 34 5.03 -6.69 -10.41
N THR A 35 6.00 -6.44 -9.56
CA THR A 35 6.64 -5.13 -9.35
C THR A 35 8.15 -5.34 -9.30
N LEU A 36 8.90 -4.44 -9.94
CA LEU A 36 10.34 -4.51 -9.98
C LEU A 36 10.93 -3.93 -8.69
N VAL A 37 11.92 -4.61 -8.11
CA VAL A 37 12.69 -4.05 -7.00
C VAL A 37 13.79 -3.18 -7.59
N LEU A 38 13.68 -1.86 -7.43
CA LEU A 38 14.69 -0.90 -7.86
C LEU A 38 15.71 -0.59 -6.76
N ALA A 39 15.22 -0.41 -5.53
CA ALA A 39 16.05 -0.15 -4.36
C ALA A 39 15.33 -0.55 -3.07
N ARG A 40 16.09 -0.76 -1.99
CA ARG A 40 15.54 -1.07 -0.65
C ARG A 40 16.00 -0.02 0.35
N PRO A 41 15.09 0.80 0.90
CA PRO A 41 15.44 1.87 1.82
C PRO A 41 15.71 1.40 3.27
N GLY A 42 15.54 0.11 3.57
CA GLY A 42 15.92 -0.50 4.86
C GLY A 42 14.79 -0.70 5.88
N ASP A 43 13.56 -0.27 5.58
CA ASP A 43 12.38 -0.41 6.45
C ASP A 43 11.48 -1.63 6.09
N GLY A 44 12.03 -2.60 5.35
CA GLY A 44 11.30 -3.76 4.83
C GLY A 44 10.50 -3.50 3.55
N SER A 45 10.38 -2.25 3.10
CA SER A 45 9.77 -1.90 1.81
C SER A 45 10.79 -1.91 0.66
N TYR A 46 10.33 -1.64 -0.57
CA TYR A 46 11.21 -1.39 -1.71
C TYR A 46 10.63 -0.38 -2.70
N LEU A 47 11.51 0.35 -3.39
CA LEU A 47 11.14 1.24 -4.48
C LEU A 47 10.89 0.45 -5.77
N SER A 48 9.89 0.87 -6.53
CA SER A 48 9.46 0.28 -7.81
C SER A 48 8.92 1.40 -8.70
N ILE A 49 8.57 1.04 -9.93
CA ILE A 49 7.74 1.86 -10.81
C ILE A 49 6.49 1.06 -11.19
N ILE A 50 5.34 1.71 -11.26
CA ILE A 50 4.12 1.16 -11.86
C ILE A 50 3.71 2.07 -13.03
N GLY A 51 3.78 1.54 -14.25
CA GLY A 51 3.63 2.37 -15.46
C GLY A 51 4.78 3.36 -15.53
N SER A 52 4.48 4.65 -15.39
CA SER A 52 5.45 5.74 -15.28
C SER A 52 5.58 6.32 -13.86
N VAL A 53 4.81 5.79 -12.90
CA VAL A 53 4.70 6.36 -11.56
C VAL A 53 5.73 5.70 -10.62
N PRO A 54 6.68 6.46 -10.05
CA PRO A 54 7.54 5.96 -8.99
C PRO A 54 6.69 5.65 -7.76
N VAL A 55 6.88 4.46 -7.21
CA VAL A 55 6.16 4.00 -6.02
C VAL A 55 7.10 3.29 -5.07
N ARG A 56 6.67 3.17 -3.82
CA ARG A 56 7.23 2.26 -2.83
C ARG A 56 6.21 1.17 -2.55
N ILE A 57 6.67 -0.07 -2.53
CA ILE A 57 5.87 -1.25 -2.23
C ILE A 57 6.16 -1.69 -0.81
N ILE A 58 5.09 -1.80 -0.03
CA ILE A 58 5.11 -2.23 1.37
C ILE A 58 4.36 -3.55 1.45
N ALA A 59 5.01 -4.58 2.00
CA ALA A 59 4.33 -5.81 2.38
C ALA A 59 3.88 -5.69 3.84
N ALA A 60 2.64 -6.08 4.12
CA ALA A 60 2.11 -6.14 5.47
C ALA A 60 1.42 -7.49 5.71
N GLN A 61 1.66 -8.06 6.87
CA GLN A 61 0.86 -9.16 7.38
C GLN A 61 -0.23 -8.57 8.26
N VAL A 62 -1.49 -8.87 7.93
CA VAL A 62 -2.64 -8.46 8.73
C VAL A 62 -3.21 -9.71 9.36
N THR A 63 -3.38 -9.70 10.67
CA THR A 63 -4.04 -10.77 11.41
C THR A 63 -5.32 -10.22 12.00
N VAL A 64 -6.45 -10.81 11.64
CA VAL A 64 -7.76 -10.51 12.20
C VAL A 64 -8.08 -11.58 13.22
N ALA A 65 -8.31 -11.20 14.47
CA ALA A 65 -8.79 -12.09 15.52
C ALA A 65 -10.30 -11.86 15.71
N LEU A 66 -11.06 -12.94 15.79
CA LEU A 66 -12.50 -12.93 16.06
C LEU A 66 -12.76 -13.30 17.53
N ASP A 67 -13.91 -12.87 18.05
CA ASP A 67 -14.32 -13.10 19.44
C ASP A 67 -14.48 -14.59 19.80
N ASP A 68 -14.69 -15.45 18.81
CA ASP A 68 -14.79 -16.91 18.98
C ASP A 68 -13.42 -17.62 19.10
N GLY A 69 -12.32 -16.86 19.09
CA GLY A 69 -10.95 -17.37 19.15
C GLY A 69 -10.36 -17.77 17.80
N THR A 70 -11.11 -17.63 16.71
CA THR A 70 -10.60 -17.85 15.35
C THR A 70 -9.73 -16.67 14.91
N SER A 71 -8.64 -16.95 14.19
CA SER A 71 -7.79 -15.91 13.61
C SER A 71 -7.53 -16.15 12.12
N PHE A 72 -7.57 -15.08 11.33
CA PHE A 72 -7.22 -15.10 9.92
C PHE A 72 -6.00 -14.22 9.67
N ALA A 73 -4.96 -14.78 9.04
CA ALA A 73 -3.80 -14.02 8.60
C ALA A 73 -3.80 -13.85 7.08
N GLY A 74 -3.63 -12.61 6.62
CA GLY A 74 -3.50 -12.25 5.22
C GLY A 74 -2.20 -11.51 4.95
N CYS A 75 -1.53 -11.80 3.83
CA CYS A 75 -0.42 -11.00 3.35
C CYS A 75 -0.90 -10.04 2.26
N TYR A 76 -0.77 -8.74 2.52
CA TYR A 76 -1.14 -7.69 1.59
C TYR A 76 0.09 -6.91 1.12
N ARG A 77 -0.03 -6.36 -0.08
CA ARG A 77 0.94 -5.42 -0.62
C ARG A 77 0.26 -4.09 -0.88
N PHE A 78 0.89 -3.02 -0.43
CA PHE A 78 0.47 -1.64 -0.66
C PHE A 78 1.46 -0.97 -1.60
N ALA A 79 0.95 -0.12 -2.49
CA ALA A 79 1.75 0.82 -3.27
C ALA A 79 1.49 2.24 -2.77
N THR A 80 2.56 3.03 -2.64
CA THR A 80 2.46 4.44 -2.24
C THR A 80 3.43 5.31 -3.03
N THR A 81 3.06 6.55 -3.31
CA THR A 81 3.97 7.57 -3.87
C THR A 81 4.83 8.25 -2.81
N LEU A 82 4.57 7.99 -1.53
CA LEU A 82 5.39 8.43 -0.40
C LEU A 82 6.65 7.55 -0.31
N THR A 83 7.71 7.92 -1.04
CA THR A 83 8.91 7.09 -1.23
C THR A 83 10.01 7.30 -0.18
N CYS A 84 9.99 8.42 0.56
CA CYS A 84 10.98 8.72 1.59
C CYS A 84 10.71 7.93 2.88
N ALA A 85 11.42 6.80 3.07
CA ALA A 85 11.19 5.90 4.20
C ALA A 85 11.46 6.51 5.58
N ASN A 86 12.38 7.48 5.66
CA ASN A 86 12.67 8.22 6.90
C ASN A 86 11.52 9.15 7.31
N GLN A 87 10.78 9.72 6.36
CA GLN A 87 9.63 10.59 6.63
C GLN A 87 8.33 9.79 6.75
N TYR A 88 8.22 8.68 6.03
CA TYR A 88 7.02 7.86 5.96
C TYR A 88 7.38 6.39 6.24
N PRO A 89 7.53 5.96 7.50
CA PRO A 89 7.89 4.58 7.80
C PRO A 89 6.86 3.58 7.28
N ALA A 90 7.31 2.44 6.73
CA ALA A 90 6.42 1.42 6.18
C ALA A 90 5.36 0.91 7.16
N THR A 91 5.72 0.76 8.45
CA THR A 91 4.83 0.32 9.52
C THR A 91 3.67 1.30 9.76
N VAL A 92 3.96 2.60 9.75
CA VAL A 92 2.95 3.66 9.92
C VAL A 92 1.99 3.69 8.73
N LEU A 93 2.50 3.55 7.50
CA LEU A 93 1.62 3.50 6.33
C LEU A 93 0.75 2.23 6.31
N ALA A 94 1.29 1.10 6.78
CA ALA A 94 0.50 -0.12 6.92
C ALA A 94 -0.63 0.02 7.96
N SER A 95 -0.38 0.70 9.09
CA SER A 95 -1.40 0.89 10.13
C SER A 95 -2.55 1.80 9.66
N VAL A 96 -2.25 2.90 8.96
CA VAL A 96 -3.27 3.81 8.40
C VAL A 96 -4.23 3.07 7.45
N ASN A 97 -3.71 2.14 6.65
CA ASN A 97 -4.56 1.34 5.76
C ASN A 97 -5.38 0.29 6.52
N HIS A 98 -4.82 -0.27 7.60
CA HIS A 98 -5.53 -1.21 8.47
C HIS A 98 -6.68 -0.54 9.23
N GLU A 99 -6.48 0.64 9.83
CA GLU A 99 -7.52 1.40 10.54
C GLU A 99 -8.75 1.71 9.68
N ARG A 100 -8.54 1.94 8.38
CA ARG A 100 -9.63 2.15 7.42
C ARG A 100 -10.47 0.88 7.23
N TRP A 101 -9.82 -0.27 7.21
CA TRP A 101 -10.50 -1.54 6.99
C TRP A 101 -11.41 -1.92 8.16
N GLU A 102 -10.99 -1.59 9.40
CA GLU A 102 -11.83 -1.76 10.60
C GLU A 102 -13.15 -0.99 10.48
N HIS A 103 -13.13 0.24 9.95
CA HIS A 103 -14.35 1.05 9.76
C HIS A 103 -15.27 0.54 8.65
N GLU A 104 -14.77 -0.23 7.69
CA GLU A 104 -15.57 -0.79 6.59
C GLU A 104 -16.13 -2.19 6.92
N SER A 105 -15.61 -2.84 7.96
CA SER A 105 -15.96 -4.22 8.34
C SER A 105 -16.76 -4.30 9.65
N ALA A 106 -16.91 -3.20 10.38
CA ALA A 106 -17.79 -3.04 11.54
C ALA A 106 -19.21 -2.64 11.11
#